data_AF-A0A511YGH1-F1
#
_entry.id   AF-A0A511YGH1-F1
#
_cell.length_a   1.000
_cell.length_b   1.000
_cell.length_c   1.000
_cell.angle_alpha   90.00
_cell.angle_beta   90.00
_cell.angle_gamma   90.00
#
_symmetry.space_group_name_H-M   'P 1'
#
loop_
_entity.id
_entity.type
_entity.pdbx_description
1 polymer ?
#
loop_
_entity_poly.entity_id
_entity_poly.type
_entity_poly.pdbx_seq_one_letter_code
_entity_poly.pdbx_strand_id
1 'polypeptide(L)'
;MSIKKLYYYLFYKIYKAIIYTSTPFGDFLSSFKAGLVLIVLQIWSFLSIINYYTVITGNKVELSISMPIMYIPLIIIIGFNYYTLDYLDIWKSYNQEFDQLPKKKNTIGSWIVVLIVLIIIVNFIFSFYCLDRKARKDQVGPYAPEIVAKERMEDSLQKAQQIEKLKKIYGEDNRK
;
A
#
# COMPACT_ATOMS: atom_id res chain seq x y z
N MET A 1 5.04 -27.19 -3.69
CA MET A 1 4.87 -26.21 -4.79
C MET A 1 6.17 -25.42 -4.87
N SER A 2 6.80 -25.29 -6.05
CA SER A 2 8.00 -24.44 -6.20
C SER A 2 7.63 -22.97 -6.05
N ILE A 3 8.57 -22.12 -5.61
CA ILE A 3 8.40 -20.65 -5.51
C ILE A 3 7.90 -20.05 -6.82
N LYS A 4 8.44 -20.51 -7.96
CA LYS A 4 7.99 -20.08 -9.29
C LYS A 4 6.50 -20.36 -9.50
N LYS A 5 6.09 -21.58 -9.18
CA LYS A 5 4.69 -22.03 -9.33
C LYS A 5 3.75 -21.29 -8.37
N LEU A 6 4.21 -20.96 -7.16
CA LEU A 6 3.46 -20.13 -6.21
C LEU A 6 3.24 -18.71 -6.75
N TYR A 7 4.29 -18.09 -7.31
CA TYR A 7 4.20 -16.78 -7.94
C TYR A 7 3.17 -16.76 -9.09
N TYR A 8 3.26 -17.71 -10.03
CA TYR A 8 2.30 -17.80 -11.12
C TYR A 8 0.89 -18.16 -10.65
N TYR A 9 0.75 -18.93 -9.57
CA TYR A 9 -0.55 -19.23 -8.99
C TYR A 9 -1.19 -18.00 -8.32
N LEU A 10 -0.39 -17.17 -7.65
CA LEU A 10 -0.83 -15.89 -7.10
C LEU A 10 -1.32 -14.98 -8.23
N PHE A 11 -0.51 -14.84 -9.30
CA PHE A 11 -0.91 -14.13 -10.51
C PHE A 11 -2.22 -14.64 -11.10
N TYR A 12 -2.32 -15.96 -11.32
CA TYR A 12 -3.50 -16.63 -11.88
C TYR A 12 -4.78 -16.29 -11.11
N LYS A 13 -4.73 -16.35 -9.78
CA LYS A 13 -5.89 -16.05 -8.93
C LYS A 13 -6.31 -14.60 -9.00
N ILE A 14 -5.35 -13.67 -8.98
CA ILE A 14 -5.61 -12.24 -9.14
C ILE A 14 -6.21 -11.98 -10.53
N TYR A 15 -5.64 -12.58 -11.58
CA TYR A 15 -6.11 -12.48 -12.96
C TYR A 15 -7.54 -12.98 -13.12
N LYS A 16 -7.87 -14.17 -12.61
CA LYS A 16 -9.25 -14.71 -12.66
C LYS A 16 -10.22 -13.85 -11.85
N ALA A 17 -9.80 -13.32 -10.70
CA ALA A 17 -10.62 -12.39 -9.91
C ALA A 17 -10.92 -11.10 -10.71
N ILE A 18 -9.92 -10.55 -11.40
CA ILE A 18 -10.08 -9.36 -12.25
C ILE A 18 -11.01 -9.63 -13.42
N ILE A 19 -10.90 -10.77 -14.11
CA ILE A 19 -11.84 -11.16 -15.17
C ILE A 19 -13.26 -11.22 -14.61
N TYR A 20 -13.46 -11.88 -13.47
CA TYR A 20 -14.76 -11.99 -12.83
C TYR A 20 -15.37 -10.63 -12.49
N THR A 21 -14.56 -9.66 -12.06
CA THR A 21 -15.04 -8.30 -11.77
C THR A 21 -15.17 -7.41 -13.02
N SER A 22 -14.44 -7.73 -14.11
CA SER A 22 -14.42 -6.94 -15.35
C SER A 22 -15.46 -7.40 -16.37
N THR A 23 -16.07 -8.57 -16.18
CA THR A 23 -17.11 -9.12 -17.07
C THR A 23 -18.25 -8.15 -17.39
N PRO A 24 -18.71 -7.26 -16.48
CA PRO A 24 -19.73 -6.25 -16.80
C PRO A 24 -19.23 -5.11 -17.70
N PHE A 25 -17.92 -4.89 -17.79
CA PHE A 25 -17.27 -3.72 -18.41
C PHE A 25 -16.33 -4.09 -19.58
N GLY A 26 -16.23 -5.38 -19.91
CA GLY A 26 -15.33 -5.92 -20.94
C GLY A 26 -13.97 -6.36 -20.40
N ASP A 27 -13.40 -7.41 -20.99
CA ASP A 27 -12.19 -8.10 -20.52
C ASP A 27 -10.87 -7.40 -20.88
N PHE A 28 -10.91 -6.11 -21.23
CA PHE A 28 -9.74 -5.38 -21.73
C PHE A 28 -8.63 -5.25 -20.68
N LEU A 29 -7.39 -5.57 -21.10
CA LEU A 29 -6.16 -5.45 -20.31
C LEU A 29 -6.19 -6.18 -18.95
N SER A 30 -6.98 -7.24 -18.82
CA SER A 30 -7.13 -7.99 -17.56
C SER A 30 -5.80 -8.56 -17.04
N SER A 31 -4.90 -9.00 -17.93
CA SER A 31 -3.56 -9.48 -17.58
C SER A 31 -2.68 -8.36 -17.05
N PHE A 32 -2.69 -7.20 -17.71
CA PHE A 32 -1.95 -6.01 -17.28
C PHE A 32 -2.42 -5.51 -15.91
N LYS A 33 -3.74 -5.42 -15.69
CA LYS A 33 -4.32 -5.09 -14.38
C LYS A 33 -3.86 -6.06 -13.29
N ALA A 34 -3.82 -7.35 -13.58
CA ALA A 34 -3.33 -8.36 -12.64
C ALA A 34 -1.84 -8.20 -12.33
N GLY A 35 -1.03 -7.88 -13.34
CA GLY A 35 0.39 -7.57 -13.17
C GLY A 35 0.60 -6.35 -12.30
N LEU A 36 -0.17 -5.27 -12.50
CA LEU A 36 -0.13 -4.08 -11.65
C LEU A 36 -0.45 -4.39 -10.18
N VAL A 37 -1.47 -5.20 -9.91
CA VAL A 37 -1.79 -5.60 -8.53
C VAL A 37 -0.62 -6.34 -7.88
N LEU A 38 0.03 -7.26 -8.61
CA LEU A 38 1.23 -7.93 -8.10
C LEU A 38 2.38 -6.96 -7.80
N ILE A 39 2.63 -6.00 -8.70
CA ILE A 39 3.66 -4.98 -8.51
C ILE A 39 3.37 -4.16 -7.25
N VAL A 40 2.11 -3.73 -7.04
CA VAL A 40 1.70 -2.99 -5.83
C VAL A 40 1.95 -3.81 -4.56
N LEU A 41 1.58 -5.09 -4.55
CA LEU A 41 1.83 -5.97 -3.40
C LEU A 41 3.33 -6.14 -3.10
N GLN A 42 4.16 -6.22 -4.13
CA GLN A 42 5.62 -6.30 -3.98
C GLN A 42 6.20 -4.99 -3.45
N ILE A 43 5.72 -3.83 -3.93
CA ILE A 43 6.11 -2.51 -3.42
C ILE A 43 5.73 -2.36 -1.96
N TRP A 44 4.51 -2.73 -1.57
CA TRP A 44 4.09 -2.69 -0.16
C TRP A 44 4.96 -3.57 0.73
N SER A 45 5.30 -4.78 0.26
CA SER A 45 6.20 -5.67 0.98
C SER A 45 7.60 -5.04 1.15
N PHE A 46 8.14 -4.45 0.08
CA PHE A 46 9.44 -3.77 0.09
C PHE A 46 9.46 -2.56 1.04
N LEU A 47 8.47 -1.68 0.97
CA LEU A 47 8.34 -0.52 1.85
C LEU A 47 8.18 -0.94 3.32
N SER A 48 7.45 -2.03 3.58
CA SER A 48 7.32 -2.58 4.94
C SER A 48 8.67 -2.97 5.52
N ILE A 49 9.54 -3.60 4.73
CA ILE A 49 10.89 -3.98 5.14
C ILE A 49 11.72 -2.74 5.50
N ILE A 50 11.65 -1.67 4.69
CA ILE A 50 12.37 -0.41 4.98
C ILE A 50 11.87 0.23 6.27
N ASN A 51 10.55 0.24 6.48
CA ASN A 51 9.95 0.76 7.71
C ASN A 51 10.45 -0.02 8.94
N TYR A 52 10.44 -1.35 8.90
CA TYR A 52 10.97 -2.17 10.01
C TYR A 52 12.46 -1.96 10.23
N TYR A 53 13.26 -1.89 9.15
CA TYR A 53 14.69 -1.60 9.26
C TYR A 53 14.94 -0.27 9.99
N THR A 54 14.21 0.78 9.63
CA THR A 54 14.29 2.10 10.27
C THR A 54 13.87 2.04 11.75
N VAL A 55 12.81 1.28 12.06
CA VAL A 55 12.32 1.11 13.43
C VAL A 55 13.34 0.35 14.30
N ILE A 56 13.94 -0.71 13.79
CA ILE A 56 14.89 -1.56 14.53
C ILE A 56 16.24 -0.86 14.71
N THR A 57 16.80 -0.26 13.65
CA THR A 57 18.16 0.29 13.68
C THR A 57 18.26 1.72 14.18
N GLY A 58 17.17 2.50 14.13
CA GLY A 58 17.27 3.95 14.40
C GLY A 58 17.75 4.78 13.23
N ASN A 59 18.30 4.15 12.20
CA ASN A 59 18.81 4.85 11.03
C ASN A 59 17.65 5.19 10.11
N LYS A 60 17.42 6.50 9.91
CA LYS A 60 16.42 6.98 8.97
C LYS A 60 16.89 6.66 7.55
N VAL A 61 16.07 5.90 6.82
CA VAL A 61 16.26 5.69 5.40
C VAL A 61 15.61 6.86 4.66
N GLU A 62 16.38 7.56 3.84
CA GLU A 62 15.86 8.61 2.99
C GLU A 62 15.07 8.00 1.82
N LEU A 63 13.74 8.12 1.87
CA LEU A 63 12.81 7.60 0.87
C LEU A 63 12.59 8.59 -0.28
N SER A 64 13.66 9.15 -0.84
CA SER A 64 13.57 10.02 -2.02
C SER A 64 13.59 9.20 -3.31
N ILE A 65 12.80 9.60 -4.32
CA ILE A 65 12.75 8.93 -5.64
C ILE A 65 14.13 8.93 -6.31
N SER A 66 14.96 9.94 -6.01
CA SER A 66 16.32 10.07 -6.54
C SER A 66 17.32 9.13 -5.86
N MET A 67 16.95 8.48 -4.75
CA MET A 67 17.86 7.59 -4.03
C MET A 67 17.93 6.19 -4.67
N PRO A 68 19.14 5.64 -4.88
CA PRO A 68 19.32 4.30 -5.44
C PRO A 68 18.55 3.20 -4.73
N ILE A 69 18.41 3.32 -3.41
CA ILE A 69 17.66 2.39 -2.57
C ILE A 69 16.17 2.32 -2.94
N MET A 70 15.62 3.38 -3.57
CA MET A 70 14.23 3.43 -4.02
C MET A 70 14.10 2.95 -5.46
N TYR A 71 14.84 3.53 -6.41
CA TYR A 71 14.60 3.24 -7.83
C TYR A 71 15.19 1.89 -8.27
N ILE A 72 16.29 1.39 -7.68
CA ILE A 72 16.88 0.10 -8.08
C ILE A 72 15.91 -1.06 -7.79
N PRO A 73 15.35 -1.21 -6.57
CA PRO A 73 14.39 -2.27 -6.29
C PRO A 73 13.11 -2.15 -7.12
N LEU A 74 12.64 -0.92 -7.39
CA LEU A 74 11.48 -0.70 -8.25
C LEU A 74 11.73 -1.17 -9.69
N ILE A 75 12.89 -0.85 -10.27
CA ILE A 75 13.28 -1.33 -11.61
C ILE A 75 13.37 -2.86 -11.63
N ILE A 76 13.93 -3.48 -10.58
CA ILE A 76 14.02 -4.94 -10.47
C ILE A 76 12.62 -5.56 -10.41
N ILE A 77 11.72 -5.01 -9.58
CA ILE A 77 10.33 -5.46 -9.44
C ILE A 77 9.60 -5.35 -10.78
N ILE A 78 9.62 -4.17 -11.41
CA ILE A 78 8.91 -3.92 -12.66
C ILE A 78 9.50 -4.77 -13.78
N GLY A 79 10.84 -4.78 -13.92
CA GLY A 79 11.54 -5.55 -14.94
C GLY A 79 11.32 -7.06 -14.80
N PHE A 80 11.31 -7.59 -13.58
CA PHE A 80 11.00 -9.00 -13.34
C PHE A 80 9.56 -9.36 -13.71
N ASN A 81 8.58 -8.53 -13.32
CA ASN A 81 7.18 -8.78 -13.67
C ASN A 81 6.98 -8.67 -15.19
N TYR A 82 7.53 -7.64 -15.84
CA TYR A 82 7.47 -7.49 -17.29
C TYR A 82 8.10 -8.67 -18.03
N TYR A 83 9.32 -9.08 -17.62
CA TYR A 83 10.01 -10.20 -18.25
C TYR A 83 9.23 -11.51 -18.12
N THR A 84 8.66 -11.78 -16.94
CA THR A 84 7.98 -13.06 -16.65
C THR A 84 6.54 -13.12 -17.14
N LEU A 85 5.81 -12.00 -17.15
CA LEU A 85 4.40 -11.92 -17.49
C LEU A 85 4.19 -11.47 -18.95
N ASP A 86 4.89 -10.45 -19.42
CA ASP A 86 4.63 -9.88 -20.74
C ASP A 86 5.57 -10.43 -21.82
N TYR A 87 6.86 -10.56 -21.53
CA TYR A 87 7.84 -10.98 -22.54
C TYR A 87 7.86 -12.50 -22.78
N LEU A 88 7.94 -13.30 -21.72
CA LEU A 88 8.05 -14.76 -21.84
C LEU A 88 6.69 -15.46 -22.02
N ASP A 89 5.58 -14.79 -21.70
CA ASP A 89 4.22 -15.35 -21.79
C ASP A 89 4.00 -16.67 -21.03
N ILE A 90 4.94 -17.04 -20.14
CA ILE A 90 4.94 -18.31 -19.38
C ILE A 90 3.68 -18.46 -18.53
N TRP A 91 3.11 -17.35 -18.08
CA TRP A 91 1.86 -17.33 -17.31
C TRP A 91 0.69 -17.98 -18.07
N LYS A 92 0.66 -17.94 -19.41
CA LYS A 92 -0.40 -18.57 -20.21
C LYS A 92 -0.40 -20.08 -20.07
N SER A 93 0.78 -20.70 -20.08
CA SER A 93 0.94 -22.15 -19.87
C SER A 93 0.52 -22.56 -18.46
N TYR A 94 0.95 -21.81 -17.44
CA TYR A 94 0.52 -22.05 -16.07
C TYR A 94 -0.99 -21.87 -15.87
N ASN A 95 -1.61 -20.89 -16.53
CA ASN A 95 -3.06 -20.69 -16.45
C ASN A 95 -3.82 -21.91 -16.99
N GLN A 96 -3.38 -22.48 -18.11
CA GLN A 96 -3.97 -23.71 -18.66
C GLN A 96 -3.82 -24.88 -17.69
N GLU A 97 -2.65 -25.02 -17.05
CA GLU A 97 -2.41 -26.05 -16.04
C GLU A 97 -3.31 -25.86 -14.82
N PHE A 98 -3.46 -24.62 -14.34
CA PHE A 98 -4.26 -24.31 -13.16
C PHE A 98 -5.77 -24.40 -13.39
N ASP A 99 -6.24 -24.13 -14.61
CA ASP A 99 -7.64 -24.30 -14.99
C ASP A 99 -8.08 -25.79 -14.96
N GLN A 100 -7.14 -26.73 -15.09
CA GLN A 100 -7.41 -28.17 -14.99
C GLN A 100 -7.44 -28.68 -13.53
N LEU A 101 -7.19 -27.84 -12.53
CA LEU A 101 -7.17 -28.27 -11.13
C LEU A 101 -8.56 -28.69 -10.63
N PRO A 102 -8.66 -29.74 -9.80
CA PRO A 102 -9.92 -30.14 -9.18
C PRO A 102 -10.55 -28.99 -8.37
N LYS A 103 -11.88 -28.82 -8.45
CA LYS A 103 -12.61 -27.73 -7.77
C LYS A 103 -12.21 -27.57 -6.31
N LYS A 104 -12.11 -28.67 -5.55
CA LYS A 104 -11.70 -28.65 -4.13
C LYS A 104 -10.30 -28.04 -3.92
N LYS A 105 -9.31 -28.41 -4.74
CA LYS A 105 -7.96 -27.84 -4.67
C LYS A 105 -7.95 -26.37 -5.07
N ASN A 106 -8.77 -26.01 -6.06
CA ASN A 106 -8.88 -24.63 -6.53
C ASN A 106 -9.46 -23.69 -5.47
N THR A 107 -10.47 -24.13 -4.72
CA THR A 107 -11.08 -23.36 -3.62
C THR A 107 -10.10 -23.13 -2.46
N ILE A 108 -9.38 -24.17 -2.04
CA ILE A 108 -8.38 -24.05 -0.98
C ILE A 108 -7.29 -23.06 -1.40
N GLY A 109 -6.79 -23.17 -2.64
CA GLY A 109 -5.78 -22.24 -3.13
C GLY A 109 -6.28 -20.81 -3.32
N SER A 110 -7.57 -20.59 -3.60
CA SER A 110 -8.16 -19.23 -3.55
C SER A 110 -8.07 -18.64 -2.15
N TRP A 111 -8.46 -19.39 -1.12
CA TRP A 111 -8.38 -18.93 0.27
C TRP A 111 -6.95 -18.62 0.70
N ILE A 112 -5.97 -19.43 0.27
CA ILE A 112 -4.55 -19.19 0.53
C ILE A 112 -4.10 -17.86 -0.10
N VAL A 113 -4.49 -17.58 -1.35
CA VAL A 113 -4.14 -16.31 -2.01
C VAL A 113 -4.75 -15.11 -1.29
N VAL A 114 -6.03 -15.19 -0.91
CA VAL A 114 -6.69 -14.12 -0.13
C VAL A 114 -5.95 -13.88 1.18
N LEU A 115 -5.57 -14.95 1.89
CA LEU A 115 -4.82 -14.85 3.14
C LEU A 115 -3.45 -14.19 2.93
N ILE A 116 -2.70 -14.56 1.89
CA ILE A 116 -1.41 -13.95 1.57
C ILE A 116 -1.56 -12.45 1.31
N VAL A 117 -2.52 -12.05 0.47
CA VAL A 117 -2.77 -10.65 0.15
C VAL A 117 -3.15 -9.86 1.42
N LEU A 118 -4.01 -10.43 2.26
CA LEU A 118 -4.41 -9.81 3.53
C LEU A 118 -3.22 -9.64 4.48
N ILE A 119 -2.35 -10.66 4.60
CA ILE A 119 -1.13 -10.57 5.40
C ILE A 119 -0.23 -9.43 4.92
N ILE A 120 -0.04 -9.27 3.60
CA ILE A 120 0.78 -8.19 3.03
C ILE A 120 0.19 -6.82 3.38
N ILE A 121 -1.13 -6.65 3.23
CA ILE A 121 -1.82 -5.38 3.54
C ILE A 121 -1.71 -5.04 5.03
N VAL A 122 -2.03 -5.99 5.90
CA VAL A 122 -1.97 -5.79 7.35
C VAL A 122 -0.54 -5.52 7.79
N ASN A 123 0.45 -6.24 7.23
CA ASN A 123 1.86 -6.01 7.51
C ASN A 123 2.31 -4.61 7.09
N PHE A 124 1.85 -4.13 5.93
CA PHE A 124 2.15 -2.79 5.43
C PHE A 124 1.58 -1.70 6.35
N ILE A 125 0.30 -1.79 6.72
CA ILE A 125 -0.32 -0.87 7.67
C ILE A 125 0.41 -0.90 9.02
N PHE A 126 0.70 -2.09 9.53
CA PHE A 126 1.41 -2.26 10.80
C PHE A 126 2.82 -1.66 10.76
N SER A 127 3.52 -1.75 9.62
CA SER A 127 4.84 -1.15 9.47
C SER A 127 4.82 0.37 9.66
N PHE A 128 3.81 1.06 9.12
CA PHE A 128 3.61 2.50 9.34
C PHE A 128 3.21 2.82 10.76
N TYR A 129 2.36 2.00 11.38
CA TYR A 129 2.01 2.17 12.79
C TYR A 129 3.26 2.13 13.68
N CYS A 130 4.17 1.18 13.44
CA CYS A 130 5.45 1.09 14.15
C CYS A 130 6.34 2.32 13.93
N LEU A 131 6.40 2.81 12.69
CA LEU A 131 7.17 4.00 12.34
C LEU A 131 6.62 5.26 13.02
N ASP A 132 5.29 5.45 12.99
CA ASP A 132 4.60 6.57 13.63
C ASP A 132 4.74 6.53 15.17
N ARG A 133 4.58 5.34 15.77
CA ARG A 133 4.80 5.16 17.22
C ARG A 133 6.21 5.55 17.62
N LYS A 134 7.21 5.23 16.81
CA LYS A 134 8.60 5.64 17.04
C LYS A 134 8.77 7.15 16.88
N ALA A 135 8.22 7.75 15.83
CA ALA A 135 8.27 9.20 15.62
C ALA A 135 7.66 10.00 16.79
N ARG A 136 6.54 9.50 17.36
CA ARG A 136 5.93 10.06 18.58
C ARG A 136 6.85 10.00 19.79
N LYS A 137 7.49 8.84 20.01
CA LYS A 137 8.41 8.65 21.13
C LYS A 137 9.63 9.57 21.02
N ASP A 138 10.14 9.73 19.80
CA ASP A 138 11.35 10.52 19.53
C ASP A 138 11.05 12.03 19.36
N GLN A 139 9.76 12.44 19.41
CA GLN A 139 9.31 13.82 19.18
C GLN A 139 9.87 14.43 17.89
N VAL A 140 9.82 13.67 16.79
CA VAL A 140 10.32 14.09 15.47
C VAL A 140 9.20 14.15 14.45
N GLY A 141 9.43 14.92 13.37
CA GLY A 141 8.44 15.13 12.33
C GLY A 141 7.22 15.88 12.88
N PRO A 142 5.98 15.43 12.65
CA PRO A 142 4.77 16.16 13.07
C PRO A 142 4.64 16.30 14.59
N TYR A 143 5.39 15.51 15.37
CA TYR A 143 5.38 15.54 16.83
C TYR A 143 6.49 16.41 17.43
N ALA A 144 7.25 17.13 16.60
CA ALA A 144 8.27 18.04 17.08
C ALA A 144 7.64 19.16 17.94
N PRO A 145 8.22 19.51 19.10
CA PRO A 145 7.61 20.47 20.02
C PRO A 145 7.29 21.82 19.37
N GLU A 146 8.16 22.28 18.47
CA GLU A 146 7.99 23.53 17.70
C GLU A 146 6.75 23.48 16.80
N ILE A 147 6.53 22.35 16.11
CA ILE A 147 5.39 22.16 15.20
C ILE A 147 4.10 22.06 16.01
N VAL A 148 4.09 21.27 17.07
CA VAL A 148 2.93 21.10 17.96
C VAL A 148 2.55 22.42 18.64
N ALA A 149 3.54 23.23 19.05
CA ALA A 149 3.28 24.56 19.62
C ALA A 149 2.67 25.51 18.58
N LYS A 150 3.21 25.52 17.37
CA LYS A 150 2.70 26.34 16.26
C LYS A 150 1.26 25.96 15.90
N GLU A 151 0.98 24.67 15.73
CA GLU A 151 -0.36 24.16 15.43
C GLU A 151 -1.36 24.53 16.53
N ARG A 152 -0.97 24.40 17.81
CA ARG A 152 -1.81 24.82 18.95
C ARG A 152 -2.10 26.32 18.94
N MET A 153 -1.14 27.16 18.54
CA MET A 153 -1.34 28.60 18.41
C MET A 153 -2.33 28.94 17.28
N GLU A 154 -2.17 28.32 16.11
CA GLU A 154 -3.05 28.49 14.96
C GLU A 154 -4.49 28.05 15.28
N ASP A 155 -4.66 26.89 15.92
CA ASP A 155 -5.96 26.39 16.40
C ASP A 155 -6.63 27.35 17.38
N SER A 156 -5.84 27.93 18.29
CA SER A 156 -6.34 28.90 19.28
C SER A 156 -6.79 30.20 18.60
N LEU A 157 -6.05 30.66 17.59
CA LEU A 157 -6.39 31.84 16.80
C LEU A 157 -7.67 31.62 15.98
N GLN A 158 -7.79 30.46 15.32
CA GLN A 158 -9.00 30.12 14.55
C GLN A 158 -10.24 30.06 15.45
N LYS A 159 -10.12 29.43 16.62
CA LYS A 159 -11.23 29.40 17.61
C LYS A 159 -11.59 30.81 18.07
N ALA A 160 -10.62 31.67 18.35
CA ALA A 160 -10.88 33.05 18.75
C ALA A 160 -11.61 33.84 17.65
N GLN A 161 -11.16 33.72 16.40
CA GLN A 161 -11.81 34.35 15.23
C GLN A 161 -13.24 33.81 15.02
N GLN A 162 -13.46 32.51 15.21
CA GLN A 162 -14.78 31.91 15.13
C GLN A 162 -15.72 32.47 16.20
N ILE A 163 -15.24 32.60 17.45
CA ILE A 163 -16.00 33.20 18.54
C ILE A 163 -16.31 34.67 18.23
N GLU A 164 -15.35 35.45 17.72
CA GLU A 164 -15.58 36.85 17.34
C GLU A 164 -16.63 36.98 16.23
N LYS A 165 -16.58 36.10 15.22
CA LYS A 165 -17.58 36.04 14.14
C LYS A 165 -18.97 35.69 14.68
N LEU A 166 -19.06 34.74 15.61
CA LEU A 166 -20.32 34.39 16.26
C LEU A 166 -20.87 35.56 17.09
N LYS A 167 -20.01 36.27 17.84
CA LYS A 167 -20.41 37.48 18.59
C LYS A 167 -20.96 38.59 17.69
N LYS A 168 -20.36 38.80 16.51
CA LYS A 168 -20.86 39.74 15.49
C LYS A 168 -22.22 39.32 14.92
N ILE A 169 -22.45 38.02 14.72
CA ILE A 169 -23.71 37.49 14.17
C ILE A 169 -24.85 37.56 15.20
N TYR A 170 -24.56 37.24 16.47
CA TYR A 170 -25.57 37.16 17.53
C TYR A 170 -25.74 38.45 18.36
N GLY A 171 -25.08 39.54 17.98
CA GLY A 171 -25.39 40.89 18.47
C GLY A 171 -25.00 41.18 19.92
N GLU A 172 -23.88 40.64 20.41
CA GLU A 172 -23.38 40.97 21.76
C GLU A 172 -22.77 42.39 21.87
N ASP A 173 -22.76 43.16 20.77
CA ASP A 173 -22.30 44.56 20.70
C ASP A 173 -23.44 45.59 20.98
N ASN A 174 -24.67 45.12 21.25
CA ASN A 174 -25.84 45.97 21.55
C ASN A 174 -26.11 46.16 23.06
N ARG A 175 -25.12 45.94 23.94
CA ARG A 175 -25.22 46.33 25.36
C ARG A 175 -24.25 47.46 25.67
N LYS A 176 -24.60 48.67 25.25
CA LYS A 176 -24.13 49.94 25.84
C LYS A 176 -25.34 50.77 26.19
#